data_AF-B3G269-F1
#
_entry.id   AF-B3G269-F1
#
_cell.length_a   1.000
_cell.length_b   1.000
_cell.length_c   1.000
_cell.angle_alpha   90.00
_cell.angle_beta   90.00
_cell.angle_gamma   90.00
#
_symmetry.space_group_name_H-M   'P 1'
#
loop_
_entity.id
_entity.type
_entity.pdbx_description
1 polymer ?
#
loop_
_entity_poly.entity_id
_entity_poly.type
_entity_poly.pdbx_seq_one_letter_code
_entity_poly.pdbx_strand_id
1 'polypeptide(L)' 'MEHTAAQPVETVVDITCDVCRQSTSVEGYGQQFGTLQAHWGYGSKHDGERYKVHLCELWFSAH' A
#
# COMPACT_ATOMS: atom_id res chain seq x y z
N MET A 1 30.50 -27.00 -9.22
CA MET A 1 29.10 -27.03 -8.76
C MET A 1 28.59 -25.60 -8.87
N GLU A 2 27.83 -25.30 -9.91
CA GLU A 2 27.26 -23.96 -10.13
C GLU A 2 26.11 -23.74 -9.14
N HIS A 3 26.27 -22.77 -8.25
CA HIS A 3 25.18 -22.27 -7.43
C HIS A 3 24.39 -21.26 -8.27
N THR A 4 23.37 -21.73 -8.98
CA THR A 4 22.34 -20.84 -9.53
C THR A 4 21.55 -20.27 -8.35
N ALA A 5 21.93 -19.08 -7.91
CA ALA A 5 21.16 -18.31 -6.94
C ALA A 5 19.81 -17.96 -7.60
N ALA A 6 18.74 -18.63 -7.16
CA ALA A 6 17.39 -18.25 -7.50
C ALA A 6 17.17 -16.82 -7.01
N GLN A 7 17.08 -15.87 -7.94
CA GLN A 7 16.72 -14.50 -7.62
C GLN A 7 15.29 -14.52 -7.04
N PRO A 8 15.04 -13.88 -5.88
CA PRO A 8 13.69 -13.78 -5.35
C PRO A 8 12.86 -13.02 -6.39
N VAL A 9 11.85 -13.70 -6.96
CA VAL A 9 10.86 -13.04 -7.79
C VAL A 9 10.19 -11.98 -6.93
N GLU A 10 10.34 -10.72 -7.32
CA GLU A 10 9.62 -9.62 -6.71
C GLU A 10 8.14 -9.84 -7.01
N THR A 11 7.46 -10.56 -6.13
CA THR A 11 6.02 -10.72 -6.20
C THR A 11 5.42 -9.35 -5.93
N VAL A 12 4.96 -8.69 -6.98
CA VAL A 12 4.13 -7.49 -6.84
C VAL A 12 2.89 -7.91 -6.06
N VAL A 13 2.88 -7.60 -4.77
CA VAL A 13 1.72 -7.86 -3.92
C VAL A 13 0.63 -6.92 -4.38
N ASP A 14 -0.52 -7.49 -4.72
CA ASP A 14 -1.70 -6.70 -5.05
C ASP A 14 -2.06 -5.79 -3.87
N ILE A 15 -2.12 -4.49 -4.12
CA ILE A 15 -2.51 -3.51 -3.10
C ILE A 15 -4.02 -3.44 -3.14
N THR A 16 -4.66 -3.77 -2.01
CA THR A 16 -6.10 -3.67 -1.86
C THR A 16 -6.47 -2.39 -1.12
N CYS A 17 -7.64 -1.84 -1.44
CA CYS A 17 -8.18 -0.69 -0.73
C CYS A 17 -8.61 -1.11 0.69
N ASP A 18 -8.11 -0.45 1.72
CA ASP A 18 -8.43 -0.76 3.11
C ASP A 18 -9.93 -0.53 3.45
N VAL A 19 -10.65 0.26 2.63
CA VAL A 19 -12.08 0.56 2.83
C VAL A 19 -12.98 -0.47 2.12
N CYS A 20 -12.87 -0.61 0.80
CA CYS A 20 -13.74 -1.50 0.03
C CYS A 20 -13.17 -2.92 -0.16
N ARG A 21 -11.92 -3.15 0.26
CA ARG A 21 -11.19 -4.42 0.13
C ARG A 21 -11.06 -4.94 -1.31
N GLN A 22 -11.24 -4.06 -2.30
CA GLN A 22 -11.04 -4.36 -3.71
C GLN A 22 -9.58 -4.13 -4.10
N SER A 23 -9.09 -4.89 -5.08
CA SER A 23 -7.79 -4.63 -5.72
C SER A 23 -7.76 -3.22 -6.30
N THR A 24 -6.61 -2.56 -6.12
CA THR A 24 -6.32 -1.26 -6.75
C THR A 24 -5.62 -1.43 -8.10
N SER A 25 -5.33 -2.67 -8.50
CA SER A 25 -4.75 -2.99 -9.79
C SER A 25 -5.79 -2.88 -10.89
N VAL A 26 -5.52 -2.01 -11.86
CA VAL A 26 -6.34 -1.82 -13.06
C VAL A 26 -5.57 -2.40 -14.25
N GLU A 27 -6.18 -3.33 -14.98
CA GLU A 27 -5.57 -3.94 -16.16
C GLU A 27 -5.15 -2.87 -17.17
N GLY A 28 -3.86 -2.87 -17.55
CA GLY A 28 -3.28 -1.91 -18.49
C GLY A 28 -2.83 -0.57 -17.88
N TYR A 29 -3.26 -0.23 -16.65
CA TYR A 29 -2.90 1.02 -15.97
C TYR A 29 -2.08 0.79 -14.69
N GLY A 30 -1.96 -0.45 -14.24
CA GLY A 30 -1.21 -0.80 -13.03
C GLY A 30 -1.97 -0.45 -11.76
N GLN A 31 -1.25 -0.27 -10.65
CA GLN A 31 -1.86 0.02 -9.35
C GLN A 31 -2.29 1.49 -9.25
N GLN A 32 -3.59 1.71 -9.03
CA GLN A 32 -4.24 3.02 -8.93
C GLN A 32 -4.77 3.21 -7.50
N PHE A 33 -3.92 3.74 -6.62
CA PHE A 33 -4.28 4.04 -5.24
C PHE A 33 -3.54 5.26 -4.69
N GLY A 34 -4.15 5.94 -3.73
CA GLY A 34 -3.52 6.92 -2.87
C GLY A 34 -3.09 6.28 -1.56
N THR A 35 -2.00 6.78 -0.97
CA THR A 35 -1.56 6.37 0.37
C THR A 35 -1.79 7.51 1.34
N LEU A 36 -2.61 7.28 2.38
CA LEU A 36 -2.75 8.19 3.50
C LEU A 36 -1.82 7.73 4.62
N GLN A 37 -0.90 8.61 5.02
CA GLN A 37 0.04 8.35 6.09
C GLN A 37 -0.16 9.35 7.22
N ALA A 38 -0.21 8.84 8.45
CA ALA A 38 -0.23 9.66 9.64
C ALA A 38 0.99 9.33 10.50
N HIS A 39 1.69 10.39 10.89
CA HIS A 39 2.91 10.36 11.67
C HIS A 39 2.69 11.30 12.84
N TRP A 40 2.77 10.77 14.05
CA TRP A 40 2.59 11.60 15.23
C TRP A 40 3.93 11.90 15.90
N GLY A 41 4.04 13.13 16.38
CA GLY A 41 5.20 13.61 17.11
C GLY A 41 5.21 13.15 18.57
N TYR A 42 6.37 13.37 19.19
CA TYR A 42 6.64 13.02 20.57
C TYR A 42 5.57 13.60 21.53
N GLY A 43 4.96 12.74 22.35
CA GLY A 43 3.98 13.13 23.37
C GLY A 43 2.53 13.26 22.88
N SER A 44 2.25 12.86 21.64
CA SER A 44 0.87 12.72 21.17
C SER A 44 0.18 11.48 21.76
N LYS A 45 -1.15 11.37 21.59
CA LYS A 45 -1.89 10.16 22.01
C LYS A 45 -1.46 8.89 21.27
N HIS A 46 -0.93 9.03 20.07
CA HIS A 46 -0.47 7.94 19.19
C HIS A 46 1.06 7.97 19.06
N ASP A 47 1.74 8.35 20.14
CA ASP A 47 3.20 8.49 20.16
C ASP A 47 3.90 7.21 19.70
N GLY A 48 4.71 7.33 18.65
CA GLY A 48 5.43 6.20 18.06
C GLY A 48 4.61 5.32 17.10
N GLU A 49 3.30 5.53 16.98
CA GLU A 49 2.49 4.82 16.00
C GLU A 49 2.67 5.40 14.60
N ARG A 50 2.56 4.54 13.58
CA ARG A 50 2.57 4.92 12.18
C ARG A 50 1.40 4.24 11.51
N TYR A 51 0.54 5.05 10.92
CA TYR A 51 -0.61 4.52 10.20
C TYR A 51 -0.36 4.76 8.72
N LYS A 52 -0.60 3.71 7.94
CA LYS A 52 -0.57 3.74 6.49
C LYS A 52 -1.84 3.07 6.02
N VAL A 53 -2.61 3.78 5.21
CA VAL A 53 -3.85 3.31 4.61
C VAL A 53 -3.74 3.48 3.11
N HIS A 54 -4.08 2.44 2.36
CA HIS A 54 -4.17 2.46 0.91
C HIS A 54 -5.64 2.60 0.50
N LEU A 55 -5.93 3.62 -0.30
CA LEU A 55 -7.27 3.94 -0.77
C LEU A 55 -7.30 3.87 -2.29
N CYS A 56 -8.24 3.15 -2.88
CA CYS A 56 -8.44 3.19 -4.33
C CYS A 56 -8.84 4.61 -4.77
N GLU A 57 -8.63 4.90 -6.06
CA GLU A 57 -8.96 6.19 -6.67
C GLU A 57 -10.34 6.71 -6.25
N LEU A 58 -11.38 5.86 -6.28
CA LEU A 58 -12.75 6.20 -5.89
C LEU A 58 -12.86 6.79 -4.48
N TRP A 59 -12.22 6.17 -3.49
CA TRP A 59 -12.27 6.62 -2.09
C TRP A 59 -11.30 7.77 -1.83
N PHE A 60 -10.22 7.85 -2.61
CA PHE A 60 -9.29 8.96 -2.54
C PHE A 60 -9.90 10.25 -3.11
N SER A 61 -10.68 10.16 -4.19
CA SER A 61 -11.35 11.30 -4.84
C SER A 61 -12.70 11.67 -4.22
N ALA A 62 -13.22 10.88 -3.27
CA ALA A 62 -14.51 11.13 -2.63
C ALA A 62 -14.47 12.23 -1.53
N HIS A 63 -13.34 12.92 -1.37
CA HIS A 63 -13.12 13.97 -0.37
C HIS A 63 -13.12 15.38 -0.96
#